data_AF-A0A953TYJ5-F1
#
_entry.id   AF-A0A953TYJ5-F1
#
_cell.length_a   1.000
_cell.length_b   1.000
_cell.length_c   1.000
_cell.angle_alpha   90.00
_cell.angle_beta   90.00
_cell.angle_gamma   90.00
#
_symmetry.space_group_name_H-M   'P 1'
#
loop_
_entity.id
_entity.type
_entity.pdbx_description
1 polymer ?
#
loop_
_entity_poly.entity_id
_entity_poly.type
_entity_poly.pdbx_seq_one_letter_code
_entity_poly.pdbx_strand_id
1 'polypeptide(L)'
;MRKNASRPDEENPEWTAEEIRRARPLMEALPKATAEAVRRYRGQRGPQKSPTKEPISLRVDRDVVAAFRATGAGWQLRASEALRLYARKSLTGQRAATRRGTAQRRPGRHA
;
A
#
# COMPACT_ATOMS: atom_id res chain seq x y z
N MET A 1 -17.15 -3.62 2.92
CA MET A 1 -18.07 -4.21 3.91
C MET A 1 -17.33 -4.33 5.23
N ARG A 2 -17.80 -3.68 6.31
CA ARG A 2 -17.27 -3.94 7.66
C ARG A 2 -17.86 -5.28 8.09
N LYS A 3 -17.03 -6.28 8.37
CA LYS A 3 -17.50 -7.55 8.94
C LYS A 3 -17.90 -7.25 10.38
N ASN A 4 -19.20 -7.29 10.68
CA ASN A 4 -19.68 -7.17 12.05
C ASN A 4 -19.35 -8.48 12.79
N ALA A 5 -19.00 -8.38 14.08
CA ALA A 5 -18.76 -9.57 14.90
C ALA A 5 -20.02 -10.46 14.94
N SER A 6 -19.86 -11.78 14.94
CA SER A 6 -20.98 -12.71 15.16
C SER A 6 -21.65 -12.39 16.48
N ARG A 7 -22.99 -12.43 16.48
CA ARG A 7 -23.78 -12.34 17.71
C ARG A 7 -23.59 -13.64 18.51
N PRO A 8 -23.66 -13.59 19.85
CA PRO A 8 -23.66 -14.80 20.67
C PRO A 8 -24.83 -15.71 20.30
N ASP A 9 -24.58 -17.02 20.30
CA ASP A 9 -25.57 -18.05 20.03
C ASP A 9 -25.33 -19.28 20.93
N GLU A 10 -26.08 -20.36 20.72
CA GLU A 10 -26.00 -21.58 21.54
C GLU A 10 -24.64 -22.31 21.39
N GLU A 11 -23.97 -22.18 20.24
CA GLU A 11 -22.66 -22.79 19.97
C GLU A 11 -21.50 -21.87 20.42
N ASN A 12 -21.72 -20.57 20.44
CA ASN A 12 -20.75 -19.54 20.85
C ASN A 12 -21.39 -18.53 21.81
N PRO A 13 -21.64 -18.92 23.07
CA PRO A 13 -22.21 -18.05 24.09
C PRO A 13 -21.23 -16.95 24.51
N GLU A 14 -21.74 -15.92 25.18
CA GLU A 14 -20.89 -14.90 25.78
C GLU A 14 -20.03 -15.50 26.90
N TRP A 15 -18.75 -15.15 26.91
CA TRP A 15 -17.83 -15.60 27.95
C TRP A 15 -18.14 -14.93 29.27
N THR A 16 -18.29 -15.73 30.32
CA THR A 16 -18.47 -15.25 31.69
C THR A 16 -17.14 -14.80 32.30
N ALA A 17 -17.20 -13.96 33.34
CA ALA A 17 -16.02 -13.46 34.03
C ALA A 17 -15.18 -14.59 34.69
N GLU A 18 -15.83 -15.65 35.18
CA GLU A 18 -15.16 -16.82 35.73
C GLU A 18 -14.42 -17.64 34.66
N GLU A 19 -14.99 -17.77 33.46
CA GLU A 19 -14.33 -18.43 32.33
C GLU A 19 -13.11 -17.66 31.85
N ILE A 20 -13.20 -16.34 31.78
CA ILE A 20 -12.05 -15.46 31.49
C ILE A 20 -10.95 -15.67 32.54
N ARG A 21 -11.32 -15.76 33.82
CA ARG A 21 -10.37 -15.94 34.93
C ARG A 21 -9.65 -17.29 34.90
N ARG A 22 -10.30 -18.33 34.36
CA ARG A 22 -9.72 -19.68 34.20
C ARG A 22 -8.95 -19.85 32.89
N ALA A 23 -9.04 -18.89 31.97
CA ALA A 23 -8.36 -18.96 30.69
C ALA A 23 -6.83 -19.03 30.90
N ARG A 24 -6.19 -19.94 30.16
CA ARG A 24 -4.74 -20.12 30.18
C ARG A 24 -4.08 -19.33 29.05
N PRO A 25 -2.83 -18.86 29.23
CA PRO A 25 -2.09 -18.22 28.15
C PRO A 25 -2.00 -19.13 26.90
N LEU A 26 -2.22 -18.56 25.72
CA LEU A 26 -2.24 -19.31 24.44
C LEU A 26 -0.98 -20.17 24.25
N MET A 27 0.18 -19.65 24.64
CA MET A 27 1.48 -20.33 24.49
C MET A 27 1.63 -21.54 25.42
N GLU A 28 0.85 -21.62 26.50
CA GLU A 28 0.85 -22.75 27.44
C GLU A 28 -0.25 -23.77 27.13
N ALA A 29 -1.32 -23.34 26.46
CA ALA A 29 -2.44 -24.20 26.08
C ALA A 29 -2.19 -24.97 24.77
N LEU A 30 -1.31 -24.46 23.90
CA LEU A 30 -0.99 -25.10 22.62
C LEU A 30 0.14 -26.14 22.75
N PRO A 31 0.11 -27.21 21.92
CA PRO A 31 1.27 -28.07 21.73
C PRO A 31 2.50 -27.26 21.29
N LYS A 32 3.69 -27.65 21.76
CA LYS A 32 4.94 -26.88 21.56
C LYS A 32 5.20 -26.51 20.10
N ALA A 33 5.02 -27.47 19.17
CA ALA A 33 5.19 -27.24 17.74
C ALA A 33 4.22 -26.18 17.18
N THR A 34 2.97 -26.17 17.64
CA THR A 34 1.95 -25.18 17.24
C THR A 34 2.22 -23.82 17.88
N ALA A 35 2.63 -23.79 19.15
CA ALA A 35 3.02 -22.55 19.83
C ALA A 35 4.21 -21.88 19.11
N GLU A 36 5.23 -22.64 18.71
CA GLU A 36 6.38 -22.12 17.95
C GLU A 36 5.98 -21.58 16.56
N ALA A 37 5.04 -22.23 15.88
CA ALA A 37 4.51 -21.75 14.60
C ALA A 37 3.74 -20.43 14.75
N VAL A 38 2.92 -20.29 15.81
CA VAL A 38 2.12 -19.09 16.07
C VAL A 38 2.96 -17.95 16.67
N ARG A 39 4.05 -18.25 17.37
CA ARG A 39 5.00 -17.25 17.91
C ARG A 39 5.56 -16.33 16.83
N ARG A 40 5.70 -16.82 15.59
CA ARG A 40 6.16 -16.01 14.44
C ARG A 40 5.16 -14.93 14.01
N TYR A 41 3.91 -14.95 14.47
CA TYR A 41 2.85 -14.05 14.01
C TYR A 41 2.59 -12.82 14.91
N ARG A 42 3.08 -12.79 16.15
CA ARG A 42 2.96 -11.57 16.99
C ARG A 42 4.01 -10.54 16.56
N GLY A 43 3.56 -9.54 15.79
CA GLY A 43 4.36 -8.37 15.39
C GLY A 43 5.00 -8.45 14.00
N GLN A 44 4.93 -9.60 13.31
CA GLN A 44 5.34 -9.70 11.92
C GLN A 44 4.12 -9.55 11.01
N ARG A 45 4.00 -8.38 10.39
CA ARG A 45 3.18 -8.23 9.20
C ARG A 45 3.77 -9.20 8.16
N GLY A 46 2.95 -10.06 7.55
CA GLY A 46 3.42 -11.02 6.55
C GLY A 46 4.26 -10.32 5.47
N PRO A 47 5.12 -11.05 4.72
CA PRO A 47 6.07 -10.47 3.79
C PRO A 47 5.40 -9.36 2.98
N GLN A 48 5.88 -8.13 3.15
CA GLN A 48 5.35 -7.00 2.42
C GLN A 48 5.62 -7.29 0.95
N LYS A 49 4.59 -7.74 0.22
CA LYS A 49 4.67 -8.05 -1.22
C LYS A 49 5.01 -6.74 -1.93
N SER A 50 6.32 -6.47 -2.09
CA SER A 50 6.95 -5.27 -2.63
C SER A 50 6.70 -3.96 -1.86
N PRO A 51 7.72 -3.09 -1.66
CA PRO A 51 7.46 -1.69 -1.35
C PRO A 51 6.89 -1.03 -2.61
N THR A 52 5.57 -0.93 -2.72
CA THR A 52 4.90 -0.31 -3.88
C THR A 52 5.16 1.21 -4.01
N LYS A 53 5.84 1.82 -3.02
CA LYS A 53 6.13 3.24 -2.95
C LYS A 53 7.58 3.45 -2.56
N GLU A 54 8.32 4.17 -3.39
CA GLU A 54 9.68 4.62 -3.10
C GLU A 54 9.62 5.97 -2.35
N PRO A 55 10.22 6.08 -1.15
CA PRO A 55 10.28 7.35 -0.44
C PRO A 55 11.29 8.27 -1.13
N ILE A 56 10.81 9.36 -1.71
CA ILE A 56 11.66 10.39 -2.31
C ILE A 56 11.55 11.70 -1.53
N SER A 57 12.65 12.44 -1.42
CA SER A 57 12.65 13.81 -0.92
C SER A 57 12.33 14.76 -2.07
N LEU A 58 11.10 15.29 -2.10
CA LEU A 58 10.61 16.22 -3.12
C LEU A 58 10.12 17.50 -2.45
N ARG A 59 10.57 18.66 -2.93
CA ARG A 59 10.00 19.97 -2.57
C ARG A 59 8.85 20.28 -3.53
N VAL A 60 7.72 20.68 -2.98
CA VAL A 60 6.50 21.05 -3.72
C VAL A 60 6.07 22.43 -3.23
N ASP A 61 5.59 23.27 -4.15
CA ASP A 61 5.13 24.61 -3.82
C ASP A 61 3.98 24.59 -2.79
N ARG A 62 3.98 25.61 -1.93
CA ARG A 62 3.10 25.66 -0.74
C ARG A 62 1.62 25.67 -1.12
N ASP A 63 1.26 26.40 -2.17
CA ASP A 63 -0.10 26.51 -2.70
C ASP A 63 -0.61 25.17 -3.24
N VAL A 64 0.23 24.41 -3.96
CA VAL A 64 -0.09 23.07 -4.45
C VAL A 64 -0.34 22.11 -3.28
N VAL A 65 0.54 22.11 -2.28
CA VAL A 65 0.35 21.28 -1.08
C VAL A 65 -0.93 21.65 -0.34
N ALA A 66 -1.22 22.95 -0.21
CA ALA A 66 -2.45 23.44 0.42
C ALA A 66 -3.70 22.98 -0.32
N ALA A 67 -3.72 23.09 -1.66
CA ALA A 67 -4.82 22.64 -2.50
C ALA A 67 -5.12 21.14 -2.32
N PHE A 68 -4.08 20.29 -2.31
CA PHE A 68 -4.29 18.86 -2.06
C PHE A 68 -4.76 18.61 -0.62
N ARG A 69 -4.15 19.22 0.40
CA ARG A 69 -4.58 19.02 1.80
C ARG A 69 -6.03 19.43 2.05
N ALA A 70 -6.52 20.47 1.39
CA ALA A 70 -7.91 20.91 1.48
C ALA A 70 -8.92 19.83 1.01
N THR A 71 -8.49 18.87 0.19
CA THR A 71 -9.35 17.73 -0.22
C THR A 71 -9.61 16.72 0.90
N GLY A 72 -8.97 16.88 2.07
CA GLY A 72 -9.21 16.05 3.26
C GLY A 72 -8.51 14.68 3.21
N ALA A 73 -9.12 13.68 3.86
CA ALA A 73 -8.56 12.34 3.97
C ALA A 73 -8.24 11.75 2.57
N GLY A 74 -7.06 11.15 2.44
CA GLY A 74 -6.59 10.59 1.17
C GLY A 74 -5.92 11.60 0.21
N TRP A 75 -5.65 12.84 0.63
CA TRP A 75 -4.98 13.81 -0.25
C TRP A 75 -3.63 13.34 -0.81
N GLN A 76 -2.86 12.57 -0.04
CA GLN A 76 -1.59 12.00 -0.50
C GLN A 76 -1.78 10.97 -1.62
N LEU A 77 -2.88 10.21 -1.60
CA LEU A 77 -3.22 9.28 -2.67
C LEU A 77 -3.57 10.05 -3.95
N ARG A 78 -4.42 11.07 -3.84
CA ARG A 78 -4.77 11.95 -4.97
C ARG A 78 -3.55 12.64 -5.58
N ALA A 79 -2.63 13.12 -4.74
CA ALA A 79 -1.36 13.69 -5.20
C ALA A 79 -0.50 12.66 -5.96
N SER A 80 -0.40 11.43 -5.44
CA SER A 80 0.33 10.34 -6.10
C SER A 80 -0.29 9.95 -7.44
N GLU A 81 -1.62 9.94 -7.56
CA GLU A 81 -2.33 9.68 -8.81
C GLU A 81 -2.09 10.78 -9.85
N ALA A 82 -2.11 12.05 -9.43
CA ALA A 82 -1.80 13.18 -10.31
C ALA A 82 -0.38 13.05 -10.90
N LEU A 83 0.62 12.72 -10.07
CA LEU A 83 1.99 12.48 -10.53
C LEU A 83 2.06 11.32 -11.54
N ARG A 84 1.33 10.22 -11.29
CA ARG A 84 1.25 9.07 -12.20
C ARG A 84 0.65 9.44 -13.56
N LEU A 85 -0.45 10.20 -13.56
CA LEU A 85 -1.10 10.66 -14.79
C LEU A 85 -0.18 11.57 -15.60
N TYR A 86 0.48 12.52 -14.94
CA TYR A 86 1.44 13.41 -15.58
C TYR A 86 2.61 12.64 -16.20
N ALA A 87 3.20 11.70 -15.47
CA ALA A 87 4.29 10.86 -15.96
C ALA A 87 3.90 10.04 -17.20
N ARG A 88 2.68 9.48 -17.24
CA ARG A 88 2.19 8.74 -18.42
C ARG A 88 2.05 9.66 -19.64
N LYS A 89 1.50 10.86 -19.44
CA LYS A 89 1.32 11.86 -20.51
C LYS A 89 2.66 12.35 -21.05
N SER A 90 3.61 12.69 -20.17
CA SER A 90 4.92 13.22 -20.57
C SER A 90 5.77 12.18 -21.30
N LEU A 91 5.78 10.92 -20.85
CA LEU A 91 6.54 9.84 -21.49
C LEU A 91 6.00 9.50 -22.90
N THR A 92 4.69 9.63 -23.12
CA THR A 92 4.09 9.39 -24.44
C THR A 92 4.49 10.47 -25.44
N GLY A 93 4.45 11.74 -25.03
CA GLY A 93 4.87 12.87 -25.87
C GLY A 93 6.37 12.87 -26.19
N GLN A 94 7.21 12.52 -25.22
CA GLN A 94 8.66 12.45 -25.39
C GLN A 94 9.07 11.36 -26.38
N ARG A 95 8.47 10.16 -26.32
CA ARG A 95 8.77 9.06 -27.26
C ARG A 95 8.42 9.40 -28.71
N ALA A 96 7.36 10.17 -28.93
CA ALA A 96 6.96 10.63 -30.27
C ALA A 96 7.89 11.74 -30.80
N ALA A 97 8.39 12.63 -29.94
CA ALA A 97 9.36 13.66 -30.31
C ALA A 97 10.73 13.06 -30.67
N THR A 98 11.24 12.13 -29.86
CA THR A 98 12.52 11.46 -30.11
C THR A 98 12.53 10.68 -31.43
N ARG A 99 11.43 10.01 -31.78
CA ARG A 99 11.29 9.27 -33.06
C ARG A 99 11.28 10.19 -34.30
N ARG A 100 10.78 11.42 -34.18
CA ARG A 100 10.78 12.39 -35.30
C ARG A 100 12.14 13.07 -35.49
N GLY A 101 12.86 13.33 -34.40
CA GLY A 101 14.20 13.93 -34.46
C GLY A 101 15.28 13.03 -35.07
N THR A 102 15.16 11.70 -34.93
CA THR A 102 16.12 10.74 -35.51
C THR A 102 15.87 10.46 -37.00
N ALA A 103 14.64 10.61 -37.51
CA ALA A 103 14.33 10.39 -38.92
C ALA A 103 14.81 11.52 -39.85
N GLN A 104 14.97 12.74 -39.34
CA GLN A 104 15.34 13.92 -40.15
C GLN A 104 16.86 14.05 -40.40
N ARG A 105 17.68 13.15 -39.84
CA ARG A 105 19.15 13.27 -39.83
C ARG A 105 19.82 12.18 -40.66
N ARG A 106 19.44 12.07 -41.94
CA ARG A 106 20.23 11.38 -42.97
C ARG A 106 20.73 12.42 -43.98
N PRO A 107 22.01 12.81 -43.98
CA PRO A 107 22.54 13.64 -45.05
C PRO A 107 22.62 12.79 -46.32
N GLY A 108 22.15 13.36 -47.43
CA GLY A 108 22.25 12.78 -48.76
C GLY A 108 23.70 12.47 -49.09
N ARG A 109 23.95 11.22 -49.48
CA ARG A 109 25.23 10.78 -50.01
C ARG A 109 25.30 11.27 -51.45
N HIS A 110 26.03 12.35 -51.69
CA HIS A 110 26.43 12.76 -53.04
C HIS A 110 27.34 11.67 -53.63
N ALA A 111 26.97 11.18 -54.81
CA ALA A 111 27.82 10.48 -55.76
C ALA A 111 27.37 10.92 -57.16
#